data_AF-A0A942PHI1-F1
#
_entry.id   AF-A0A942PHI1-F1
#
_cell.length_a   1.000
_cell.length_b   1.000
_cell.length_c   1.000
_cell.angle_alpha   90.00
_cell.angle_beta   90.00
_cell.angle_gamma   90.00
#
_symmetry.space_group_name_H-M   'P 1'
#
loop_
_entity.id
_entity.type
_entity.pdbx_description
1 polymer ?
#
loop_
_entity_poly.entity_id
_entity_poly.type
_entity_poly.pdbx_seq_one_letter_code
_entity_poly.pdbx_strand_id
1 'polypeptide(L)'
;MFNFNKTTMIVALAFAVPTVRAGELDELKALLAQQQAVMTQLQQRVTQLETQLSVAPQTPSKTPVLPVTAGDLPGSFKIPGTDTSLKIYGAARIDTTYDLRGRIVDTFNNDWAASVFAQPFDNSANGRRHGQFFSTARASRLGFMTSTPTQAGNLLVKVEGDFNAPNQYQAELGSNSTLFRLRHAYGQLGNVLVGQTWSNFTDLRSFPETVDFNPPGSATLLRQSQLRYTFPVGGSSLAFSIENPESLTWLPPAYDRAGN
;
A
#
# COMPACT_ATOMS: atom_id res chain seq x y z
N MET A 1 -31.45 12.59 6.69
CA MET A 1 -30.81 11.25 6.82
C MET A 1 -29.32 11.47 6.63
N PHE A 2 -28.41 11.35 7.59
CA PHE A 2 -28.32 10.50 8.79
C PHE A 2 -27.72 11.30 9.95
N ASN A 3 -28.26 11.13 11.15
CA ASN A 3 -27.84 11.77 12.39
C ASN A 3 -27.02 10.74 13.19
N PHE A 4 -25.74 11.02 13.50
CA PHE A 4 -24.93 10.14 14.33
C PHE A 4 -25.32 10.31 15.80
N ASN A 5 -26.16 9.40 16.28
CA ASN A 5 -26.50 9.29 17.70
C ASN A 5 -25.26 8.92 18.52
N LYS A 6 -24.99 9.71 19.56
CA LYS A 6 -24.03 9.37 20.62
C LYS A 6 -24.60 8.21 21.42
N THR A 7 -24.03 7.02 21.25
CA THR A 7 -24.35 5.86 22.10
C THR A 7 -23.73 6.08 23.48
N THR A 8 -24.54 6.60 24.41
CA THR A 8 -24.23 6.61 25.84
C THR A 8 -24.31 5.18 26.35
N MET A 9 -23.16 4.56 26.64
CA MET A 9 -23.10 3.28 27.34
C MET A 9 -23.48 3.51 28.81
N ILE A 10 -24.67 3.06 29.21
CA ILE A 10 -25.09 3.00 30.61
C ILE A 10 -24.48 1.71 31.19
N VAL A 11 -23.43 1.85 32.00
CA VAL A 11 -22.94 0.76 32.85
C VAL A 11 -23.85 0.71 34.08
N ALA A 12 -24.79 -0.24 34.10
CA ALA A 12 -25.57 -0.54 35.30
C ALA A 12 -24.72 -1.39 36.25
N LEU A 13 -24.16 -0.76 37.29
CA LEU A 13 -23.48 -1.47 38.37
C LEU A 13 -24.53 -1.92 39.39
N ALA A 14 -24.84 -3.22 39.39
CA ALA A 14 -25.70 -3.82 40.41
C ALA A 14 -24.93 -3.87 41.74
N PHE A 15 -25.33 -3.04 42.72
CA PHE A 15 -24.82 -3.12 44.08
C PHE A 15 -25.53 -4.24 44.84
N ALA A 16 -24.88 -5.39 44.98
CA ALA A 16 -25.12 -6.26 46.11
C ALA A 16 -24.58 -5.55 47.36
N VAL A 17 -25.42 -5.31 48.37
CA VAL A 17 -25.01 -4.68 49.63
C VAL A 17 -24.59 -5.80 50.60
N PRO A 18 -23.28 -6.06 50.81
CA PRO A 18 -22.87 -6.86 51.94
C PRO A 18 -23.08 -6.07 53.24
N THR A 19 -23.42 -6.78 54.31
CA THR A 19 -23.52 -6.25 55.67
C THR A 19 -22.18 -5.63 56.10
N VAL A 20 -22.12 -4.31 56.18
CA VAL A 20 -20.93 -3.55 56.60
C VAL A 20 -20.68 -3.76 58.10
N ARG A 21 -19.50 -4.24 58.47
CA ARG A 21 -19.07 -4.25 59.89
C ARG A 21 -18.54 -2.87 60.25
N ALA A 22 -18.74 -2.43 61.50
CA ALA A 22 -18.46 -1.06 61.95
C ALA A 22 -17.04 -0.52 61.59
N GLY A 23 -16.01 -1.38 61.52
CA GLY A 23 -14.66 -0.99 61.11
C GLY A 23 -14.51 -0.65 59.62
N GLU A 24 -15.28 -1.29 58.73
CA GLU A 24 -15.26 -1.03 57.28
C GLU A 24 -15.91 0.31 56.94
N LEU A 25 -16.84 0.80 57.78
CA LEU A 25 -17.49 2.09 57.57
C LEU A 25 -16.53 3.25 57.81
N ASP A 26 -15.62 3.13 58.78
CA ASP A 26 -14.63 4.15 59.08
C ASP A 26 -13.49 4.16 58.04
N GLU A 27 -13.09 2.98 57.56
CA GLU A 27 -12.19 2.86 56.40
C GLU A 27 -12.81 3.43 55.11
N LEU A 28 -14.10 3.18 54.88
CA LEU A 28 -14.82 3.72 53.71
C LEU A 28 -14.95 5.25 53.78
N LYS A 29 -15.19 5.81 54.97
CA LYS A 29 -15.19 7.28 55.18
C LYS A 29 -13.80 7.87 54.98
N ALA A 30 -12.75 7.20 55.48
CA ALA A 30 -11.37 7.62 55.27
C ALA A 30 -11.00 7.61 53.78
N LEU A 31 -11.42 6.58 53.04
CA LEU A 31 -11.21 6.47 51.59
C LEU A 31 -11.98 7.54 50.81
N LEU A 32 -13.22 7.85 51.20
CA LEU A 32 -14.01 8.94 50.61
C LEU A 32 -13.38 10.30 50.85
N ALA A 33 -12.89 10.56 52.06
CA ALA A 33 -12.17 11.78 52.39
C ALA A 33 -10.87 11.90 51.59
N GLN A 34 -10.14 10.79 51.40
CA GLN A 34 -8.95 10.74 50.56
C GLN A 34 -9.28 11.02 49.08
N GLN A 35 -10.36 10.43 48.55
CA GLN A 35 -10.78 10.65 47.17
C GLN A 35 -11.18 12.12 46.94
N GLN A 36 -11.90 12.73 47.88
CA GLN A 36 -12.27 14.15 47.81
C GLN A 36 -11.02 15.04 47.83
N ALA A 37 -10.03 14.75 48.68
CA ALA A 37 -8.78 15.49 48.72
C ALA A 37 -8.00 15.40 47.39
N VAL A 38 -7.95 14.20 46.78
CA VAL A 38 -7.32 14.00 45.46
C VAL A 38 -8.04 14.80 44.38
N MET A 39 -9.39 14.82 44.39
CA MET A 39 -10.18 15.61 43.43
C MET A 39 -9.91 17.11 43.56
N THR A 40 -9.83 17.64 44.78
CA THR A 40 -9.50 19.06 45.02
C THR A 40 -8.08 19.39 44.54
N GLN A 41 -7.12 18.49 44.77
CA GLN A 41 -5.74 18.67 44.31
C GLN A 41 -5.64 18.65 42.78
N LEU A 42 -6.39 17.77 42.11
CA LEU A 42 -6.45 17.72 40.64
C LEU A 42 -7.07 19.00 40.07
N GLN A 43 -8.16 19.48 40.65
CA GLN A 43 -8.78 20.75 40.25
C GLN A 43 -7.81 21.92 40.39
N GLN A 44 -7.08 22.01 41.50
CA GLN A 44 -6.05 23.04 41.69
C GLN A 44 -4.92 22.94 40.66
N ARG A 45 -4.46 21.72 40.34
CA ARG A 45 -3.46 21.51 39.28
C ARG A 45 -3.96 21.93 37.91
N VAL A 46 -5.23 21.65 37.60
CA VAL A 46 -5.85 22.07 36.33
C VAL A 46 -5.93 23.59 36.29
N THR A 47 -6.41 24.27 37.34
CA THR A 47 -6.44 25.74 37.39
C THR A 47 -5.05 26.36 37.31
N GLN A 48 -4.03 25.72 37.91
CA GLN A 48 -2.64 26.17 37.84
C GLN A 48 -2.06 25.99 36.42
N LEU A 49 -2.38 24.89 35.73
CA LEU A 49 -1.99 24.66 34.34
C LEU A 49 -2.71 25.63 33.39
N GLU A 50 -4.02 25.86 33.60
CA GLU A 50 -4.81 26.83 32.84
C GLU A 50 -4.26 28.24 33.00
N THR A 51 -3.90 28.66 34.22
CA THR A 51 -3.28 29.97 34.46
C THR A 51 -1.88 30.06 33.85
N GLN A 52 -1.06 28.99 33.90
CA GLN A 52 0.22 28.96 33.21
C GLN A 52 0.09 29.03 31.67
N LEU A 53 -0.94 28.38 31.10
CA LEU A 53 -1.26 28.42 29.67
C LEU A 53 -1.88 29.76 29.23
N SER A 54 -2.54 30.48 30.14
CA SER A 54 -3.20 31.77 29.87
C SER A 54 -2.27 32.98 30.06
N VAL A 55 -1.20 32.85 30.85
CA VAL A 55 -0.18 33.90 31.07
C VAL A 55 1.01 33.79 30.12
N ALA A 56 1.18 32.66 29.42
CA ALA A 56 2.05 32.61 28.26
C ALA A 56 1.48 33.57 27.19
N PRO A 57 2.22 34.62 26.76
CA PRO A 57 1.71 35.52 25.74
C PRO A 57 1.37 34.70 24.50
N GLN A 58 0.07 34.59 24.20
CA GLN A 58 -0.43 34.21 22.88
C GLN A 58 -0.14 35.37 21.92
N THR A 59 1.15 35.65 21.71
CA THR A 59 1.56 36.07 20.39
C THR A 59 1.06 34.95 19.49
N PRO A 60 0.25 35.19 18.46
CA PRO A 60 -0.01 34.15 17.48
C PRO A 60 1.36 33.74 16.98
N SER A 61 1.85 32.60 17.47
CA SER A 61 2.98 31.92 16.88
C SER A 61 2.42 31.54 15.52
N LYS A 62 2.65 32.41 14.54
CA LYS A 62 2.85 32.00 13.17
C LYS A 62 3.99 31.01 13.30
N THR A 63 3.65 29.75 13.59
CA THR A 63 4.54 28.62 13.36
C THR A 63 5.11 28.92 11.99
N PRO A 64 6.44 29.11 11.85
CA PRO A 64 6.99 29.43 10.55
C PRO A 64 6.50 28.33 9.63
N VAL A 65 5.55 28.66 8.75
CA VAL A 65 5.09 27.75 7.73
C VAL A 65 6.29 27.71 6.82
N LEU A 66 7.19 26.77 7.09
CA LEU A 66 8.36 26.55 6.25
C LEU A 66 7.79 26.34 4.85
N PRO A 67 8.08 27.26 3.91
CA PRO A 67 7.48 27.20 2.60
C PRO A 67 7.87 25.86 1.98
N VAL A 68 6.90 25.18 1.38
CA VAL A 68 7.17 23.99 0.58
C VAL A 68 8.02 24.44 -0.60
N THR A 69 9.30 24.10 -0.59
CA THR A 69 10.24 24.44 -1.66
C THR A 69 10.32 23.31 -2.68
N ALA A 70 10.77 23.64 -3.90
CA ALA A 70 11.05 22.63 -4.91
C ALA A 70 12.11 21.64 -4.41
N GLY A 71 11.90 20.35 -4.68
CA GLY A 71 12.84 19.29 -4.37
C GLY A 71 13.82 19.00 -5.50
N ASP A 72 14.80 18.14 -5.22
CA ASP A 72 15.89 17.80 -6.12
C ASP A 72 15.45 16.83 -7.24
N LEU A 73 14.33 16.14 -7.06
CA LEU A 73 13.73 15.30 -8.10
C LEU A 73 12.75 16.13 -8.96
N PRO A 74 12.67 15.88 -10.28
CA PRO A 74 11.68 16.55 -11.12
C PRO A 74 10.24 16.33 -10.65
N GLY A 75 9.52 17.42 -10.37
CA GLY A 75 8.15 17.41 -9.86
C GLY A 75 8.04 17.00 -8.38
N SER A 76 9.12 17.14 -7.60
CA SER A 76 9.13 16.90 -6.16
C SER A 76 9.15 18.19 -5.35
N PHE A 77 8.86 18.06 -4.06
CA PHE A 77 8.98 19.13 -3.09
C PHE A 77 9.81 18.68 -1.89
N LYS A 78 10.51 19.62 -1.22
CA LYS A 78 11.21 19.33 0.03
C LYS A 78 10.21 19.17 1.17
N ILE A 79 10.40 18.14 1.98
CA ILE A 79 9.66 17.97 3.23
C ILE A 79 10.14 19.04 4.21
N PRO A 80 9.25 19.92 4.71
CA PRO A 80 9.62 20.97 5.65
C PRO A 80 10.47 20.49 6.82
N GLY A 81 11.59 21.19 7.10
CA GLY A 81 12.51 20.84 8.17
C GLY A 81 13.48 19.70 7.85
N THR A 82 13.55 19.25 6.61
CA THR A 82 14.49 18.21 6.17
C THR A 82 15.08 18.52 4.80
N ASP A 83 16.20 17.87 4.47
CA ASP A 83 16.76 17.88 3.11
C ASP A 83 16.11 16.85 2.17
N THR A 84 15.06 16.16 2.61
CA THR A 84 14.41 15.10 1.84
C THR A 84 13.45 15.68 0.80
N SER A 85 13.68 15.32 -0.46
CA SER A 85 12.77 15.59 -1.56
C SER A 85 11.75 14.46 -1.68
N LEU A 86 10.45 14.78 -1.75
CA LEU A 86 9.35 13.83 -1.94
C LEU A 86 8.63 14.10 -3.25
N LYS A 87 8.49 13.07 -4.07
CA LYS A 87 7.67 13.04 -5.28
C LYS A 87 6.50 12.10 -5.06
N ILE A 88 5.29 12.60 -5.26
CA ILE A 88 4.09 11.77 -5.39
C ILE A 88 3.75 11.72 -6.89
N TYR A 89 3.47 10.54 -7.41
CA TYR A 89 3.19 10.34 -8.83
C TYR A 89 2.24 9.17 -9.05
N GLY A 90 1.72 9.06 -10.26
CA GLY A 90 0.77 8.03 -10.62
C GLY A 90 0.03 8.38 -11.90
N ALA A 91 -0.95 7.56 -12.23
CA ALA A 91 -1.89 7.82 -13.31
C ALA A 91 -3.20 7.08 -13.03
N ALA A 92 -4.33 7.77 -13.26
CA ALA A 92 -5.59 7.08 -13.47
C ALA A 92 -5.62 6.55 -14.90
N ARG A 93 -6.00 5.29 -15.07
CA ARG A 93 -6.02 4.62 -16.37
C ARG A 93 -7.27 3.76 -16.48
N ILE A 94 -7.94 3.87 -17.62
CA ILE A 94 -9.02 2.98 -18.04
C ILE A 94 -8.58 2.24 -19.29
N ASP A 95 -8.73 0.92 -19.28
CA ASP A 95 -8.43 0.03 -20.40
C ASP A 95 -9.73 -0.63 -20.83
N THR A 96 -9.95 -0.70 -22.14
CA THR A 96 -11.17 -1.26 -22.72
C THR A 96 -10.80 -2.15 -23.91
N THR A 97 -11.38 -3.33 -23.96
CA THR A 97 -11.14 -4.34 -25.00
C THR A 97 -12.47 -4.75 -25.65
N TYR A 98 -12.44 -4.92 -26.96
CA TYR A 98 -13.54 -5.52 -27.74
C TYR A 98 -13.00 -6.70 -28.55
N ASP A 99 -13.38 -7.91 -28.17
CA ASP A 99 -12.92 -9.14 -28.76
C ASP A 99 -13.82 -9.57 -29.92
N LEU A 100 -13.23 -9.68 -31.11
CA LEU A 100 -13.92 -10.12 -32.32
C LEU A 100 -14.20 -11.64 -32.32
N ARG A 101 -13.45 -12.40 -31.53
CA ARG A 101 -13.60 -13.85 -31.32
C ARG A 101 -13.62 -14.17 -29.83
N GLY A 102 -13.65 -15.45 -29.51
CA GLY A 102 -13.74 -15.91 -28.14
C GLY A 102 -12.51 -15.53 -27.32
N ARG A 103 -12.74 -15.15 -26.06
CA ARG A 103 -11.71 -15.02 -25.02
C ARG A 103 -11.91 -16.07 -23.93
N ILE A 104 -10.89 -16.31 -23.11
CA ILE A 104 -11.09 -17.00 -21.82
C ILE A 104 -11.89 -16.09 -20.88
N VAL A 105 -13.05 -16.56 -20.45
CA VAL A 105 -13.90 -15.86 -19.48
C VAL A 105 -13.41 -16.22 -18.08
N ASP A 106 -12.27 -15.66 -17.69
CA ASP A 106 -11.77 -15.73 -16.33
C ASP A 106 -12.00 -14.38 -15.63
N THR A 107 -12.81 -14.39 -14.57
CA THR A 107 -13.05 -13.23 -13.71
C THR A 107 -11.78 -12.69 -13.05
N PHE A 108 -10.72 -13.49 -12.96
CA PHE A 108 -9.45 -13.07 -12.36
C PHE A 108 -8.59 -12.24 -13.33
N ASN A 109 -8.73 -12.43 -14.65
CA ASN A 109 -7.71 -11.99 -15.62
C ASN A 109 -8.24 -11.58 -17.00
N ASN A 110 -9.38 -10.91 -17.03
CA ASN A 110 -10.11 -10.60 -18.27
C ASN A 110 -9.45 -9.51 -19.17
N ASP A 111 -8.22 -9.05 -18.86
CA ASP A 111 -7.43 -8.07 -19.64
C ASP A 111 -6.21 -8.70 -20.36
N TRP A 112 -6.18 -10.01 -20.54
CA TRP A 112 -5.11 -10.74 -21.22
C TRP A 112 -5.34 -10.91 -22.73
N ALA A 113 -5.76 -9.84 -23.39
CA ALA A 113 -6.16 -9.88 -24.80
C ALA A 113 -5.01 -10.34 -25.73
N ALA A 114 -3.77 -9.89 -25.50
CA ALA A 114 -2.61 -10.28 -26.30
C ALA A 114 -1.81 -11.48 -25.75
N SER A 115 -2.18 -12.03 -24.59
CA SER A 115 -1.44 -13.13 -23.96
C SER A 115 -1.79 -14.46 -24.62
N VAL A 116 -0.83 -15.09 -25.30
CA VAL A 116 -1.02 -16.37 -26.02
C VAL A 116 -1.54 -17.48 -25.11
N PHE A 117 -1.03 -17.58 -23.88
CA PHE A 117 -1.46 -18.61 -22.92
C PHE A 117 -2.91 -18.42 -22.44
N ALA A 118 -3.49 -17.23 -22.64
CA ALA A 118 -4.86 -16.90 -22.26
C ALA A 118 -5.84 -16.96 -23.44
N GLN A 119 -5.37 -17.35 -24.64
CA GLN A 119 -6.24 -17.50 -25.81
C GLN A 119 -6.98 -18.84 -25.76
N PRO A 120 -8.31 -18.86 -26.00
CA PRO A 120 -9.04 -20.11 -26.05
C PRO A 120 -8.71 -20.89 -27.32
N PHE A 121 -8.72 -22.22 -27.23
CA PHE A 121 -8.64 -23.06 -28.41
C PHE A 121 -9.90 -22.91 -29.29
N ASP A 122 -9.73 -22.98 -30.62
CA ASP A 122 -10.78 -22.73 -31.61
C ASP A 122 -12.06 -23.55 -31.39
N ASN A 123 -11.94 -24.80 -30.93
CA ASN A 123 -13.08 -25.70 -30.70
C ASN A 123 -13.59 -25.72 -29.25
N SER A 124 -13.09 -24.84 -28.38
CA SER A 124 -13.55 -24.74 -27.00
C SER A 124 -14.88 -23.98 -26.90
N ALA A 125 -15.59 -24.13 -25.77
CA ALA A 125 -16.78 -23.32 -25.49
C ALA A 125 -16.48 -21.81 -25.48
N ASN A 126 -15.28 -21.42 -25.06
CA ASN A 126 -14.83 -20.04 -25.05
C ASN A 126 -14.47 -19.55 -26.45
N GLY A 127 -13.78 -20.36 -27.28
CA GLY A 127 -13.40 -20.01 -28.65
C GLY A 127 -14.58 -19.74 -29.59
N ARG A 128 -15.73 -20.36 -29.31
CA ARG A 128 -17.00 -20.16 -30.04
C ARG A 128 -17.79 -18.90 -29.63
N ARG A 129 -17.25 -18.07 -28.74
CA ARG A 129 -17.86 -16.78 -28.37
C ARG A 129 -17.43 -15.69 -29.37
N HIS A 130 -18.19 -14.60 -29.45
CA HIS A 130 -17.90 -13.48 -30.35
C HIS A 130 -18.40 -12.17 -29.72
N GLY A 131 -17.83 -11.05 -30.14
CA GLY A 131 -18.34 -9.71 -29.82
C GLY A 131 -18.34 -9.41 -28.32
N GLN A 132 -17.26 -9.74 -27.63
CA GLN A 132 -17.18 -9.59 -26.19
C GLN A 132 -16.56 -8.25 -25.83
N PHE A 133 -17.14 -7.53 -24.87
CA PHE A 133 -16.60 -6.27 -24.34
C PHE A 133 -16.00 -6.49 -22.94
N PHE A 134 -14.95 -5.76 -22.60
CA PHE A 134 -14.39 -5.70 -21.24
C PHE A 134 -13.80 -4.32 -20.96
N SER A 135 -13.95 -3.80 -19.75
CA SER A 135 -13.34 -2.53 -19.34
C SER A 135 -12.92 -2.57 -17.88
N THR A 136 -11.78 -1.94 -17.57
CA THR A 136 -11.21 -1.94 -16.22
C THR A 136 -10.38 -0.70 -15.94
N ALA A 137 -10.27 -0.35 -14.66
CA ALA A 137 -9.35 0.70 -14.17
C ALA A 137 -8.17 0.14 -13.35
N ARG A 138 -8.00 -1.19 -13.30
CA ARG A 138 -7.00 -1.87 -12.43
C ARG A 138 -5.55 -1.48 -12.71
N ALA A 139 -5.27 -1.02 -13.92
CA ALA A 139 -3.96 -0.51 -14.33
C ALA A 139 -3.61 0.87 -13.74
N SER A 140 -4.56 1.54 -13.10
CA SER A 140 -4.32 2.80 -12.37
C SER A 140 -3.24 2.60 -11.32
N ARG A 141 -2.40 3.63 -11.16
CA ARG A 141 -1.14 3.53 -10.42
C ARG A 141 -0.95 4.70 -9.49
N LEU A 142 -0.39 4.40 -8.33
CA LEU A 142 0.07 5.40 -7.37
C LEU A 142 1.46 5.01 -6.87
N GLY A 143 2.31 6.00 -6.67
CA GLY A 143 3.61 5.80 -6.07
C GLY A 143 4.15 7.07 -5.45
N PHE A 144 5.15 6.89 -4.61
CA PHE A 144 5.98 7.96 -4.13
C PHE A 144 7.45 7.58 -4.22
N MET A 145 8.29 8.60 -4.33
CA MET A 145 9.72 8.47 -4.37
C MET A 145 10.33 9.56 -3.50
N THR A 146 11.31 9.20 -2.68
CA THR A 146 12.10 10.16 -1.92
C THR A 146 13.54 10.17 -2.41
N SER A 147 14.20 11.32 -2.23
CA SER A 147 15.64 11.48 -2.35
C SER A 147 16.14 12.28 -1.15
N THR A 148 16.96 11.64 -0.32
CA THR A 148 17.57 12.26 0.86
C THR A 148 19.08 12.30 0.65
N PRO A 149 19.71 13.49 0.61
CA PRO A 149 21.17 13.59 0.60
C PRO A 149 21.77 12.95 1.86
N THR A 150 22.81 12.13 1.69
CA THR A 150 23.59 11.55 2.79
C THR A 150 25.08 11.67 2.51
N GLN A 151 25.93 11.40 3.50
CA GLN A 151 27.38 11.39 3.32
C GLN A 151 27.86 10.34 2.30
N ALA A 152 27.09 9.27 2.08
CA ALA A 152 27.38 8.21 1.13
C ALA A 152 26.74 8.42 -0.26
N GLY A 153 26.17 9.60 -0.51
CA GLY A 153 25.40 9.92 -1.71
C GLY A 153 23.89 9.98 -1.43
N ASN A 154 23.09 10.14 -2.48
CA ASN A 154 21.64 10.25 -2.32
C ASN A 154 21.01 8.89 -2.00
N LEU A 155 20.27 8.83 -0.90
CA LEU A 155 19.38 7.72 -0.58
C LEU A 155 18.06 7.92 -1.32
N LEU A 156 17.81 7.07 -2.31
CA LEU A 156 16.54 6.99 -3.01
C LEU A 156 15.66 5.93 -2.38
N VAL A 157 14.39 6.23 -2.13
CA VAL A 157 13.39 5.22 -1.76
C VAL A 157 12.23 5.33 -2.73
N LYS A 158 11.71 4.21 -3.21
CA LYS A 158 10.54 4.16 -4.08
C LYS A 158 9.56 3.12 -3.57
N VAL A 159 8.30 3.54 -3.45
CA VAL A 159 7.16 2.65 -3.25
C VAL A 159 6.13 2.95 -4.34
N GLU A 160 5.70 1.92 -5.04
CA GLU A 160 4.75 2.03 -6.15
C GLU A 160 3.84 0.80 -6.16
N GLY A 161 2.55 1.00 -6.42
CA GLY A 161 1.61 -0.08 -6.66
C GLY A 161 0.52 0.27 -7.67
N ASP A 162 -0.18 -0.75 -8.10
CA ASP A 162 -1.37 -0.66 -8.95
C ASP A 162 -2.52 -1.47 -8.35
N PHE A 163 -3.68 -1.46 -8.99
CA PHE A 163 -4.86 -2.21 -8.55
C PHE A 163 -4.99 -3.55 -9.29
N ASN A 164 -3.89 -4.04 -9.86
CA ASN A 164 -3.86 -5.23 -10.70
C ASN A 164 -3.35 -6.47 -9.94
N ALA A 165 -3.76 -6.65 -8.68
CA ALA A 165 -3.52 -7.92 -7.97
C ALA A 165 -4.58 -8.96 -8.36
N PRO A 166 -4.25 -10.27 -8.39
CA PRO A 166 -5.24 -11.33 -8.54
C PRO A 166 -6.31 -11.20 -7.45
N ASN A 167 -7.58 -11.11 -7.84
CA ASN A 167 -8.70 -10.96 -6.90
C ASN A 167 -9.74 -12.05 -7.14
N GLN A 168 -9.91 -12.94 -6.18
CA GLN A 168 -10.93 -13.99 -6.28
C GLN A 168 -12.33 -13.58 -5.83
N TYR A 169 -12.47 -12.40 -5.21
CA TYR A 169 -13.58 -12.17 -4.28
C TYR A 169 -14.66 -11.21 -4.74
N GLN A 170 -14.54 -10.50 -5.87
CA GLN A 170 -15.62 -9.61 -6.35
C GLN A 170 -15.63 -9.51 -7.89
N ALA A 171 -16.61 -10.16 -8.52
CA ALA A 171 -16.86 -10.09 -9.96
C ALA A 171 -17.66 -8.84 -10.34
N GLU A 172 -17.78 -8.58 -11.66
CA GLU A 172 -18.65 -7.54 -12.24
C GLU A 172 -20.12 -7.64 -11.80
N LEU A 173 -20.54 -8.79 -11.27
CA LEU A 173 -21.90 -9.04 -10.76
C LEU A 173 -22.20 -8.36 -9.41
N GLY A 174 -21.18 -7.90 -8.69
CA GLY A 174 -21.32 -7.28 -7.37
C GLY A 174 -20.78 -5.85 -7.36
N SER A 175 -19.48 -5.72 -7.10
CA SER A 175 -18.79 -4.44 -6.92
C SER A 175 -17.66 -4.19 -7.91
N ASN A 176 -17.24 -5.21 -8.68
CA ASN A 176 -16.07 -5.15 -9.56
C ASN A 176 -14.80 -4.63 -8.85
N SER A 177 -14.62 -4.98 -7.57
CA SER A 177 -13.50 -4.47 -6.79
C SER A 177 -12.16 -5.05 -7.23
N THR A 178 -11.11 -4.30 -6.94
CA THR A 178 -9.74 -4.63 -7.26
C THR A 178 -8.89 -4.69 -5.99
N LEU A 179 -7.81 -5.45 -6.03
CA LEU A 179 -6.86 -5.54 -4.94
C LEU A 179 -5.59 -4.74 -5.29
N PHE A 180 -5.04 -4.05 -4.30
CA PHE A 180 -3.79 -3.33 -4.46
C PHE A 180 -2.62 -4.30 -4.54
N ARG A 181 -1.76 -4.10 -5.54
CA ARG A 181 -0.55 -4.89 -5.79
C ARG A 181 0.68 -4.02 -5.62
N LEU A 182 1.61 -4.49 -4.80
CA LEU A 182 2.92 -3.88 -4.70
C LEU A 182 3.75 -4.15 -5.97
N ARG A 183 4.25 -3.09 -6.61
CA ARG A 183 5.13 -3.19 -7.77
C ARG A 183 6.57 -2.95 -7.37
N HIS A 184 6.84 -1.81 -6.76
CA HIS A 184 8.17 -1.43 -6.29
C HIS A 184 8.13 -1.09 -4.81
N ALA A 185 9.10 -1.58 -4.04
CA ALA A 185 9.38 -1.18 -2.67
C ALA A 185 10.87 -1.38 -2.42
N TYR A 186 11.69 -0.38 -2.71
CA TYR A 186 13.13 -0.51 -2.59
C TYR A 186 13.80 0.78 -2.14
N GLY A 187 14.96 0.63 -1.53
CA GLY A 187 15.92 1.69 -1.28
C GLY A 187 17.16 1.51 -2.17
N GLN A 188 17.76 2.62 -2.60
CA GLN A 188 19.03 2.62 -3.32
C GLN A 188 19.94 3.70 -2.72
N LEU A 189 21.15 3.32 -2.36
CA LEU A 189 22.20 4.23 -1.90
C LEU A 189 23.45 3.99 -2.74
N GLY A 190 23.78 4.98 -3.58
CA GLY A 190 24.83 4.83 -4.59
C GLY A 190 24.56 3.63 -5.50
N ASN A 191 25.46 2.66 -5.46
CA ASN A 191 25.45 1.47 -6.31
C ASN A 191 24.69 0.27 -5.72
N VAL A 192 24.22 0.38 -4.48
CA VAL A 192 23.54 -0.71 -3.77
C VAL A 192 22.04 -0.47 -3.78
N LEU A 193 21.26 -1.48 -4.20
CA LEU A 193 19.81 -1.51 -4.12
C LEU A 193 19.35 -2.67 -3.26
N VAL A 194 18.38 -2.41 -2.38
CA VAL A 194 17.73 -3.43 -1.54
C VAL A 194 16.22 -3.27 -1.61
N GLY A 195 15.52 -4.38 -1.85
CA GLY A 195 14.06 -4.45 -1.80
C GLY A 195 13.46 -5.03 -3.08
N GLN A 196 12.17 -4.79 -3.29
CA GLN A 196 11.43 -5.31 -4.43
C GLN A 196 11.45 -4.34 -5.61
N THR A 197 12.03 -4.77 -6.72
CA THR A 197 11.99 -4.06 -8.01
C THR A 197 12.15 -5.06 -9.15
N TRP A 198 12.24 -4.57 -10.39
CA TRP A 198 12.54 -5.39 -11.57
C TRP A 198 13.74 -6.29 -11.33
N SER A 199 13.59 -7.59 -11.62
CA SER A 199 14.71 -8.54 -11.63
C SER A 199 15.86 -7.99 -12.47
N ASN A 200 17.10 -8.29 -12.07
CA ASN A 200 18.28 -7.93 -12.83
C ASN A 200 18.34 -8.58 -14.22
N PHE A 201 17.55 -9.64 -14.45
CA PHE A 201 17.40 -10.28 -15.76
C PHE A 201 16.37 -9.59 -16.67
N THR A 202 15.61 -8.62 -16.15
CA THR A 202 14.58 -7.90 -16.92
C THR A 202 15.19 -6.72 -17.70
N ASP A 203 15.19 -6.77 -19.04
CA ASP A 203 15.49 -5.61 -19.89
C ASP A 203 14.19 -4.90 -20.32
N LEU A 204 13.86 -3.78 -19.69
CA LEU A 204 12.66 -3.00 -20.03
C LEU A 204 12.70 -2.40 -21.43
N ARG A 205 13.88 -2.24 -22.05
CA ARG A 205 14.01 -1.63 -23.39
C ARG A 205 13.69 -2.60 -24.51
N SER A 206 13.69 -3.91 -24.22
CA SER A 206 13.30 -4.92 -25.20
C SER A 206 11.77 -5.01 -25.38
N PHE A 207 11.01 -4.24 -24.59
CA PHE A 207 9.56 -4.29 -24.61
C PHE A 207 8.98 -3.35 -25.67
N PRO A 208 8.06 -3.82 -26.51
CA PRO A 208 7.31 -2.92 -27.38
C PRO A 208 6.38 -2.05 -26.52
N GLU A 209 6.25 -0.79 -26.92
CA GLU A 209 5.20 0.07 -26.38
C GLU A 209 3.85 -0.39 -26.94
N THR A 210 2.98 -0.87 -26.06
CA THR A 210 1.64 -1.35 -26.41
C THR A 210 0.60 -0.72 -25.48
N VAL A 211 -0.63 -0.61 -26.00
CA VAL A 211 -1.79 -0.24 -25.19
C VAL A 211 -2.23 -1.38 -24.28
N ASP A 212 -1.95 -2.64 -24.62
CA ASP A 212 -2.25 -3.77 -23.73
C ASP A 212 -1.43 -3.64 -22.44
N PHE A 213 -2.09 -3.68 -21.28
CA PHE A 213 -1.40 -3.60 -19.99
C PHE A 213 -0.52 -4.83 -19.72
N ASN A 214 -0.92 -5.97 -20.26
CA ASN A 214 -0.22 -7.24 -20.08
C ASN A 214 0.68 -7.48 -21.29
N PRO A 215 1.98 -7.80 -21.06
CA PRO A 215 2.89 -8.02 -22.18
C PRO A 215 2.53 -9.32 -22.93
N PRO A 216 3.01 -9.46 -24.18
CA PRO A 216 3.09 -10.78 -24.79
C PRO A 216 3.90 -11.74 -23.90
N GLY A 217 3.48 -13.00 -23.82
CA GLY A 217 4.00 -13.99 -22.85
C GLY A 217 5.50 -14.33 -22.92
N SER A 218 6.25 -13.74 -23.86
CA SER A 218 7.71 -13.90 -24.03
C SER A 218 8.54 -12.97 -23.14
N ALA A 219 7.90 -12.17 -22.31
CA ALA A 219 8.51 -11.10 -21.55
C ALA A 219 8.85 -11.49 -20.10
N THR A 220 10.09 -11.27 -19.66
CA THR A 220 10.44 -11.32 -18.23
C THR A 220 10.01 -10.01 -17.55
N LEU A 221 8.82 -9.98 -16.95
CA LEU A 221 8.33 -8.84 -16.15
C LEU A 221 8.30 -9.13 -14.64
N LEU A 222 9.27 -9.90 -14.16
CA LEU A 222 9.37 -10.23 -12.74
C LEU A 222 9.85 -9.02 -11.94
N ARG A 223 9.11 -8.70 -10.88
CA ARG A 223 9.60 -7.86 -9.78
C ARG A 223 9.67 -8.70 -8.53
N GLN A 224 10.83 -8.69 -7.88
CA GLN A 224 11.05 -9.49 -6.69
C GLN A 224 12.03 -8.82 -5.74
N SER A 225 12.03 -9.28 -4.49
CA SER A 225 13.03 -8.90 -3.50
C SER A 225 14.42 -9.25 -4.01
N GLN A 226 15.32 -8.28 -3.95
CA GLN A 226 16.70 -8.45 -4.34
C GLN A 226 17.64 -7.59 -3.50
N LEU A 227 18.88 -8.07 -3.37
CA LEU A 227 20.04 -7.23 -3.10
C LEU A 227 20.81 -7.13 -4.42
N ARG A 228 21.01 -5.91 -4.93
CA ARG A 228 21.71 -5.67 -6.19
C ARG A 228 22.85 -4.67 -6.01
N TYR A 229 24.00 -4.97 -6.61
CA TYR A 229 25.11 -4.06 -6.74
C TYR A 229 25.38 -3.76 -8.21
N THR A 230 25.51 -2.48 -8.57
CA THR A 230 25.83 -2.04 -9.93
C THR A 230 27.24 -1.45 -9.99
N PHE A 231 28.14 -2.13 -10.68
CA PHE A 231 29.50 -1.67 -10.96
C PHE A 231 29.51 -0.79 -12.22
N PRO A 232 29.96 0.48 -12.15
CA PRO A 232 30.27 1.24 -13.35
C PRO A 232 31.53 0.67 -14.00
N VAL A 233 31.49 0.45 -15.32
CA VAL A 233 32.60 -0.07 -16.12
C VAL A 233 32.73 0.78 -17.38
N GLY A 234 33.64 1.75 -17.36
CA GLY A 234 33.79 2.73 -18.44
C GLY A 234 32.51 3.52 -18.69
N GLY A 235 32.01 3.51 -19.94
CA GLY A 235 30.72 4.11 -20.32
C GLY A 235 29.52 3.17 -20.13
N SER A 236 29.67 2.06 -19.43
CA SER A 236 28.64 1.02 -19.22
C SER A 236 28.54 0.62 -17.75
N SER A 237 27.67 -0.34 -17.44
CA SER A 237 27.55 -0.90 -16.09
C SER A 237 27.33 -2.40 -16.12
N LEU A 238 27.80 -3.08 -15.07
CA LEU A 238 27.54 -4.48 -14.78
C LEU A 238 26.79 -4.56 -13.46
N ALA A 239 25.69 -5.32 -13.42
CA ALA A 239 24.90 -5.47 -12.20
C ALA A 239 24.83 -6.94 -11.78
N PHE A 240 25.02 -7.18 -10.48
CA PHE A 240 24.90 -8.49 -9.85
C PHE A 240 23.82 -8.44 -8.79
N SER A 241 22.96 -9.46 -8.73
CA SER A 241 21.88 -9.54 -7.77
C SER A 241 21.75 -10.91 -7.12
N ILE A 242 21.27 -10.90 -5.88
CA ILE A 242 20.75 -12.08 -5.18
C ILE A 242 19.24 -11.90 -5.13
N GLU A 243 18.48 -12.84 -5.69
CA GLU A 243 17.02 -12.76 -5.86
C GLU A 243 16.35 -14.07 -5.40
N ASN A 244 15.02 -14.08 -5.27
CA ASN A 244 14.31 -15.29 -4.85
C ASN A 244 14.42 -16.39 -5.92
N PRO A 245 14.65 -17.67 -5.52
CA PRO A 245 14.90 -18.76 -6.46
C PRO A 245 13.62 -19.45 -6.96
N GLU A 246 12.50 -18.74 -7.07
CA GLU A 246 11.23 -19.38 -7.46
C GLU A 246 11.19 -19.69 -8.97
N SER A 247 10.87 -20.94 -9.30
CA SER A 247 10.58 -21.38 -10.66
C SER A 247 9.24 -22.09 -10.69
N LEU A 248 8.35 -21.69 -11.60
CA LEU A 248 7.08 -22.38 -11.80
C LEU A 248 7.24 -23.51 -12.82
N THR A 249 7.29 -24.77 -12.36
CA THR A 249 7.12 -25.93 -13.24
C THR A 249 5.65 -26.34 -13.24
N TRP A 250 4.83 -25.67 -14.05
CA TRP A 250 3.49 -26.16 -14.35
C TRP A 250 3.61 -27.34 -15.32
N LEU A 251 4.01 -28.50 -14.81
CA LEU A 251 3.60 -29.74 -15.47
C LEU A 251 2.14 -29.93 -15.06
N PRO A 252 1.16 -29.93 -15.99
CA PRO A 252 -0.16 -30.44 -15.65
C PRO A 252 0.05 -31.80 -14.97
N PRO A 253 -0.72 -32.13 -13.90
CA PRO A 253 -0.63 -33.45 -13.30
C PRO A 253 -0.67 -34.44 -14.46
N ALA A 254 0.37 -35.27 -14.58
CA ALA A 254 0.32 -36.38 -15.51
C ALA A 254 -1.01 -37.08 -15.22
N TYR A 255 -1.93 -37.02 -16.18
CA TYR A 255 -3.20 -37.71 -16.06
C TYR A 255 -2.78 -39.17 -15.97
N ASP A 256 -2.75 -39.70 -14.75
CA ASP A 256 -2.43 -41.09 -14.51
C ASP A 256 -3.54 -41.88 -15.19
N ARG A 257 -3.27 -42.29 -16.44
CA ARG A 257 -4.04 -43.32 -17.12
C ARG A 257 -3.53 -44.67 -16.62
N ALA A 258 -3.70 -44.92 -15.33
CA ALA A 258 -3.88 -46.24 -14.77
C ALA A 258 -5.32 -46.22 -14.22
N GLY A 259 -6.32 -46.73 -14.92
CA GLY A 259 -6.42 -48.17 -15.15
C GLY A 259 -7.07 -48.82 -13.92
N ASN A 260 -8.37 -48.60 -13.74
CA ASN A 260 -9.38 -49.55 -13.24
C ASN A 260 -10.78 -48.95 -13.31
#